data_AF-A0A3B8HEW0-F1
#
_entry.id   AF-A0A3B8HEW0-F1
#
_cell.length_a   1.000
_cell.length_b   1.000
_cell.length_c   1.000
_cell.angle_alpha   90.00
_cell.angle_beta   90.00
_cell.angle_gamma   90.00
#
_symmetry.space_group_name_H-M   'P 1'
#
loop_
_entity.id
_entity.type
_entity.pdbx_description
1 polymer ?
#
loop_
_entity_poly.entity_id
_entity_poly.type
_entity_poly.pdbx_seq_one_letter_code
_entity_poly.pdbx_strand_id
1 'polypeptide(L)'
;MEVTMVSVIIPTYNRAALVLEAVASVLLQKIADRDLEIIVVDDGSEDDTGEQLQPLLSRIRYVRQEHAGVSRARNTGIQLAHGKWLAFLDSDDLWVADKLPRQLRYLASHPELQICQTEEIWMRNGLRWNPKNHHRKPSGRCFEALLERCLVSPSAVVLHRNLLEQVGNFDENLPACEDYDLWLRIGWRHPIGLLPEPLVIKRGG
;
A
#
# COMPACT_ATOMS: atom_id res chain seq x y z
N MET A 1 -5.26 -23.34 -6.28
CA MET A 1 -5.75 -22.27 -7.16
C MET A 1 -6.88 -21.60 -6.40
N GLU A 2 -6.95 -20.28 -6.21
CA GLU A 2 -6.53 -19.20 -7.11
C GLU A 2 -5.74 -18.11 -6.36
N VAL A 3 -4.63 -17.64 -6.95
CA VAL A 3 -4.18 -16.26 -6.75
C VAL A 3 -4.88 -15.47 -7.85
N THR A 4 -5.87 -14.66 -7.50
CA THR A 4 -6.74 -13.96 -8.45
C THR A 4 -6.17 -12.59 -8.88
N MET A 5 -4.84 -12.47 -8.98
CA MET A 5 -4.11 -11.24 -9.28
C MET A 5 -4.14 -10.17 -8.17
N VAL A 6 -2.98 -9.56 -7.90
CA VAL A 6 -2.81 -8.41 -7.00
C VAL A 6 -2.29 -7.21 -7.78
N SER A 7 -2.93 -6.06 -7.62
CA SER A 7 -2.47 -4.79 -8.17
C SER A 7 -1.80 -3.97 -7.07
N VAL A 8 -0.53 -3.65 -7.24
CA VAL A 8 0.26 -2.80 -6.36
C VAL A 8 0.25 -1.39 -6.91
N ILE A 9 -0.20 -0.43 -6.10
CA ILE A 9 -0.36 0.96 -6.48
C ILE A 9 0.70 1.79 -5.76
N ILE A 10 1.53 2.49 -6.52
CA ILE A 10 2.65 3.30 -6.04
C ILE A 10 2.44 4.74 -6.50
N PRO A 11 1.89 5.64 -5.67
CA PRO A 11 1.86 7.06 -5.97
C PRO A 11 3.26 7.66 -5.80
N THR A 12 3.66 8.55 -6.71
CA THR A 12 4.95 9.27 -6.63
C THR A 12 4.81 10.72 -7.08
N TYR A 13 5.61 11.60 -6.49
CA TYR A 13 5.76 13.00 -6.88
C TYR A 13 7.14 13.50 -6.47
N ASN A 14 7.98 13.87 -7.45
CA ASN A 14 9.33 14.42 -7.25
C ASN A 14 10.24 13.55 -6.36
N ARG A 15 10.27 12.24 -6.61
CA ARG A 15 10.96 11.23 -5.79
C ARG A 15 11.62 10.13 -6.64
N ALA A 16 12.22 10.49 -7.77
CA ALA A 16 12.72 9.56 -8.78
C ALA A 16 13.55 8.38 -8.21
N ALA A 17 14.54 8.66 -7.35
CA ALA A 17 15.37 7.62 -6.74
C ALA A 17 14.59 6.70 -5.78
N LEU A 18 13.66 7.26 -4.99
CA LEU A 18 12.91 6.50 -4.00
C LEU A 18 11.88 5.59 -4.67
N VAL A 19 11.13 6.10 -5.65
CA VAL A 19 10.14 5.27 -6.38
C VAL A 19 10.81 4.13 -7.14
N LEU A 20 12.03 4.33 -7.64
CA LEU A 20 12.81 3.27 -8.26
C LEU A 20 13.10 2.13 -7.25
N GLU A 21 13.51 2.47 -6.03
CA GLU A 21 13.71 1.48 -4.96
C GLU A 21 12.38 0.81 -4.53
N ALA A 22 11.30 1.58 -4.43
CA ALA A 22 9.98 1.06 -4.09
C ALA A 22 9.52 0.01 -5.13
N VAL A 23 9.58 0.34 -6.42
CA VAL A 23 9.28 -0.59 -7.52
C VAL A 23 10.18 -1.82 -7.47
N ALA A 24 11.48 -1.63 -7.26
CA ALA A 24 12.42 -2.75 -7.14
C ALA A 24 12.03 -3.70 -6.00
N SER A 25 11.57 -3.18 -4.86
CA SER A 25 11.11 -4.00 -3.72
C SER A 25 9.85 -4.83 -4.04
N VAL A 26 8.97 -4.33 -4.92
CA VAL A 26 7.81 -5.06 -5.41
C VAL A 26 8.21 -6.13 -6.44
N LEU A 27 9.17 -5.84 -7.31
CA LEU A 27 9.69 -6.81 -8.28
C LEU A 27 10.41 -8.00 -7.63
N LEU A 28 10.86 -7.86 -6.39
CA LEU A 28 11.43 -8.95 -5.59
C LEU A 28 10.38 -9.87 -4.96
N GLN A 29 9.08 -9.55 -5.08
CA GLN A 29 8.02 -10.38 -4.51
C GLN A 29 7.92 -11.72 -5.26
N LYS A 30 7.82 -12.83 -4.50
CA LYS A 30 7.68 -14.18 -5.06
C LYS A 30 6.25 -14.49 -5.52
N ILE A 31 5.74 -13.69 -6.45
CA ILE A 31 4.45 -13.86 -7.13
C ILE A 31 4.73 -14.06 -8.63
N ALA A 32 3.98 -14.92 -9.30
CA ALA A 32 4.14 -15.10 -10.74
C ALA A 32 3.73 -13.81 -11.47
N ASP A 33 4.45 -13.45 -12.55
CA ASP A 33 4.19 -12.19 -13.28
C ASP A 33 2.73 -12.05 -13.76
N ARG A 34 2.07 -13.15 -14.12
CA ARG A 34 0.64 -13.14 -14.51
C ARG A 34 -0.33 -12.77 -13.38
N ASP A 35 0.13 -12.90 -12.14
CA ASP A 35 -0.65 -12.72 -10.91
C ASP A 35 -0.28 -11.40 -10.19
N LEU A 36 0.60 -10.58 -10.77
CA LEU A 36 1.09 -9.31 -10.21
C LEU A 36 1.00 -8.18 -11.24
N GLU A 37 0.31 -7.10 -10.87
CA GLU A 37 0.30 -5.84 -11.61
C GLU A 37 0.94 -4.76 -10.74
N ILE A 38 1.82 -3.96 -11.32
CA ILE A 38 2.48 -2.85 -10.63
C ILE A 38 2.10 -1.58 -11.38
N ILE A 39 1.39 -0.68 -10.70
CA ILE A 39 0.91 0.58 -11.25
C ILE A 39 1.63 1.70 -10.53
N VAL A 40 2.46 2.43 -11.25
CA VAL A 40 3.11 3.64 -10.74
C VAL A 40 2.34 4.83 -11.27
N VAL A 41 1.79 5.62 -10.35
CA VAL A 41 1.06 6.85 -10.68
C VAL A 41 1.93 8.04 -10.31
N ASP A 42 2.45 8.71 -11.33
CA ASP A 42 3.22 9.94 -11.20
C ASP A 42 2.27 11.14 -11.19
N ASP A 43 2.16 11.78 -10.03
CA ASP A 43 1.28 12.92 -9.76
C ASP A 43 1.89 14.24 -10.24
N GLY A 44 2.39 14.24 -11.48
CA GLY A 44 2.90 15.44 -12.14
C GLY A 44 4.32 15.83 -11.75
N SER A 45 5.22 14.87 -11.53
CA SER A 45 6.63 15.15 -11.22
C SER A 45 7.30 16.04 -12.28
N GLU A 46 8.23 16.85 -11.80
CA GLU A 46 9.10 17.77 -12.56
C GLU A 46 10.57 17.32 -12.54
N ASP A 47 10.91 16.31 -11.72
CA ASP A 47 12.22 15.67 -11.70
C ASP A 47 12.35 14.59 -12.79
N ASP A 48 13.42 13.79 -12.72
CA ASP A 48 13.72 12.70 -13.66
C ASP A 48 12.94 11.41 -13.38
N THR A 49 11.83 11.44 -12.63
CA THR A 49 11.03 10.25 -12.26
C THR A 49 10.65 9.39 -13.48
N GLY A 50 10.13 10.01 -14.54
CA GLY A 50 9.75 9.29 -15.76
C GLY A 50 10.93 8.66 -16.49
N GLU A 51 12.09 9.33 -16.48
CA GLU A 51 13.33 8.82 -17.10
C GLU A 51 13.89 7.63 -16.33
N GLN A 52 13.94 7.72 -14.99
CA GLN A 52 14.44 6.65 -14.13
C GLN A 52 13.57 5.38 -14.20
N LEU A 53 12.26 5.52 -14.44
CA LEU A 53 11.34 4.39 -14.57
C LEU A 53 11.30 3.80 -15.99
N GLN A 54 11.86 4.48 -17.00
CA GLN A 54 11.85 4.02 -18.39
C GLN A 54 12.35 2.56 -18.57
N PRO A 55 13.45 2.11 -17.92
CA PRO A 55 13.93 0.74 -18.06
C PRO A 55 12.96 -0.32 -17.52
N LEU A 56 11.99 0.07 -16.68
CA LEU A 56 11.06 -0.82 -16.00
C LEU A 56 9.68 -0.88 -16.65
N LEU A 57 9.40 -0.10 -17.71
CA LEU A 57 8.08 -0.01 -18.35
C LEU A 57 7.54 -1.33 -18.91
N SER A 58 8.39 -2.34 -19.14
CA SER A 58 7.95 -3.70 -19.52
C SER A 58 7.41 -4.51 -18.34
N ARG A 59 7.67 -4.08 -17.11
CA ARG A 59 7.29 -4.74 -15.85
C ARG A 59 6.29 -3.92 -15.02
N ILE A 60 6.11 -2.65 -15.33
CA ILE A 60 5.20 -1.74 -14.64
C ILE A 60 4.26 -1.05 -15.62
N ARG A 61 3.10 -0.64 -15.13
CA ARG A 61 2.22 0.33 -15.78
C ARG A 61 2.48 1.70 -15.17
N TYR A 62 3.26 2.52 -15.87
CA TYR A 62 3.50 3.91 -15.49
C TYR A 62 2.43 4.82 -16.09
N VAL A 63 1.80 5.64 -15.26
CA VAL A 63 0.82 6.64 -15.69
C VAL A 63 1.17 7.97 -15.05
N ARG A 64 1.27 9.01 -15.87
CA ARG A 64 1.46 10.38 -15.41
C ARG A 64 0.13 11.13 -15.48
N GLN A 65 -0.16 11.92 -14.45
CA GLN A 65 -1.31 12.82 -14.39
C GLN A 65 -0.87 14.26 -14.07
N GLU A 66 -1.79 15.21 -14.12
CA GLU A 66 -1.59 16.55 -13.55
C GLU A 66 -1.60 16.46 -12.03
N HIS A 67 -0.77 17.27 -11.37
CA HIS A 67 -0.61 17.25 -9.91
C HIS A 67 -1.94 17.53 -9.21
N ALA A 68 -2.43 16.54 -8.46
CA ALA A 68 -3.74 16.58 -7.82
C ALA A 68 -3.76 15.91 -6.44
N GLY A 69 -2.59 15.57 -5.90
CA GLY A 69 -2.42 15.02 -4.56
C GLY A 69 -2.45 13.50 -4.51
N VAL A 70 -1.96 12.97 -3.37
CA VAL A 70 -1.77 11.54 -3.16
C VAL A 70 -3.07 10.73 -3.23
N SER A 71 -4.19 11.27 -2.71
CA SER A 71 -5.51 10.63 -2.81
C SER A 71 -5.90 10.40 -4.26
N ARG A 72 -5.75 11.44 -5.11
CA ARG A 72 -6.06 11.34 -6.53
C ARG A 72 -5.17 10.32 -7.21
N ALA A 73 -3.85 10.36 -6.95
CA ALA A 73 -2.91 9.40 -7.51
C ALA A 73 -3.25 7.95 -7.13
N ARG A 74 -3.58 7.68 -5.86
CA ARG A 74 -4.04 6.35 -5.42
C ARG A 74 -5.36 5.96 -6.09
N ASN A 75 -6.31 6.89 -6.20
CA ASN A 75 -7.59 6.63 -6.86
C ASN A 75 -7.45 6.33 -8.35
N THR A 76 -6.57 7.05 -9.07
CA THR A 76 -6.18 6.72 -10.45
C THR A 76 -5.61 5.30 -10.51
N GLY A 77 -4.72 4.93 -9.59
CA GLY A 77 -4.20 3.57 -9.50
C GLY A 77 -5.29 2.52 -9.26
N ILE A 78 -6.24 2.78 -8.35
CA ILE A 78 -7.39 1.90 -8.06
C ILE A 78 -8.26 1.71 -9.31
N GLN A 79 -8.51 2.78 -10.06
CA GLN A 79 -9.33 2.72 -11.29
C GLN A 79 -8.66 1.91 -12.40
N LEU A 80 -7.33 1.96 -12.49
CA LEU A 80 -6.56 1.24 -13.49
C LEU A 80 -6.27 -0.22 -13.12
N ALA A 81 -6.45 -0.58 -11.85
CA ALA A 81 -6.14 -1.90 -11.31
C ALA A 81 -7.12 -2.99 -11.78
N HIS A 82 -6.57 -4.12 -12.20
CA HIS A 82 -7.34 -5.30 -12.60
C HIS A 82 -7.38 -6.41 -11.53
N GLY A 83 -6.47 -6.35 -10.55
CA GLY A 83 -6.35 -7.33 -9.48
C GLY A 83 -7.57 -7.34 -8.55
N LYS A 84 -7.96 -8.55 -8.13
CA LYS A 84 -8.98 -8.71 -7.07
C LYS A 84 -8.50 -8.12 -5.74
N TRP A 85 -7.20 -8.25 -5.50
CA TRP A 85 -6.52 -7.69 -4.34
C TRP A 85 -5.78 -6.42 -4.74
N LEU A 86 -5.89 -5.40 -3.89
CA LEU A 86 -5.17 -4.15 -4.00
C LEU A 86 -4.16 -4.05 -2.87
N ALA A 87 -2.97 -3.56 -3.19
CA ALA A 87 -1.94 -3.24 -2.22
C ALA A 87 -1.40 -1.85 -2.53
N PHE A 88 -1.01 -1.11 -1.50
CA PHE A 88 -0.46 0.23 -1.65
C PHE A 88 0.97 0.23 -1.16
N LEU A 89 1.84 0.99 -1.82
CA LEU A 89 3.20 1.21 -1.37
C LEU A 89 3.55 2.68 -1.61
N ASP A 90 3.81 3.41 -0.54
CA ASP A 90 4.30 4.78 -0.65
C ASP A 90 5.71 4.77 -1.28
N SER A 91 5.98 5.75 -2.16
CA SER A 91 7.23 5.82 -2.95
C SER A 91 8.51 5.81 -2.12
N ASP A 92 8.44 6.16 -0.84
CA ASP A 92 9.54 6.27 0.11
C ASP A 92 9.64 5.09 1.10
N ASP A 93 8.75 4.11 0.99
CA ASP A 93 8.79 2.86 1.77
C ASP A 93 9.31 1.70 0.91
N LEU A 94 9.67 0.58 1.56
CA LEU A 94 10.01 -0.67 0.88
C LEU A 94 9.28 -1.87 1.45
N TRP A 95 9.14 -2.90 0.62
CA TRP A 95 8.70 -4.22 1.06
C TRP A 95 9.85 -5.23 1.19
N VAL A 96 9.72 -6.12 2.17
CA VAL A 96 10.55 -7.33 2.26
C VAL A 96 10.06 -8.33 1.20
N ALA A 97 10.97 -9.08 0.56
CA ALA A 97 10.74 -9.91 -0.64
C ALA A 97 9.60 -10.96 -0.55
N ASP A 98 9.10 -11.29 0.64
CA ASP A 98 8.02 -12.28 0.82
C ASP A 98 6.73 -11.67 1.40
N LYS A 99 6.57 -10.35 1.41
CA LYS A 99 5.39 -9.68 1.99
C LYS A 99 4.09 -10.14 1.34
N LEU A 100 3.96 -10.00 0.01
CA LEU A 100 2.72 -10.33 -0.71
C LEU A 100 2.35 -11.82 -0.57
N PRO A 101 3.25 -12.79 -0.84
CA PRO A 101 2.93 -14.20 -0.63
C PRO A 101 2.45 -14.53 0.78
N ARG A 102 3.04 -13.91 1.81
CA ARG A 102 2.67 -14.13 3.21
C ARG A 102 1.30 -13.54 3.54
N GLN A 103 1.02 -12.31 3.11
CA GLN A 103 -0.29 -11.69 3.31
C GLN A 103 -1.40 -12.42 2.57
N LEU A 104 -1.17 -12.83 1.32
CA LEU A 104 -2.16 -13.58 0.53
C LEU A 104 -2.44 -14.95 1.15
N ARG A 105 -1.41 -15.65 1.66
CA ARG A 105 -1.61 -16.92 2.39
C ARG A 105 -2.40 -16.70 3.69
N TYR A 106 -2.07 -15.64 4.43
CA TYR A 106 -2.78 -15.26 5.64
C TYR A 106 -4.27 -14.97 5.36
N LEU A 107 -4.59 -14.20 4.31
CA LEU A 107 -5.97 -13.93 3.91
C LEU A 107 -6.69 -15.20 3.42
N ALA A 108 -6.00 -16.08 2.69
CA ALA A 108 -6.57 -17.36 2.26
C ALA A 108 -6.93 -18.30 3.42
N SER A 109 -6.20 -18.23 4.55
CA SER A 109 -6.52 -18.99 5.76
C SER A 109 -7.54 -18.32 6.68
N HIS A 110 -7.97 -17.09 6.37
CA HIS A 110 -8.93 -16.29 7.14
C HIS A 110 -9.99 -15.69 6.19
N PRO A 111 -10.88 -16.54 5.62
CA PRO A 111 -11.85 -16.10 4.60
C PRO A 111 -12.86 -15.06 5.08
N GLU A 112 -13.00 -14.84 6.39
CA GLU A 112 -13.77 -13.77 6.99
C GLU A 112 -13.13 -12.38 6.85
N LEU A 113 -11.83 -12.33 6.51
CA LEU A 113 -11.07 -11.10 6.35
C LEU A 113 -11.00 -10.68 4.89
N GLN A 114 -11.30 -9.39 4.64
CA GLN A 114 -11.13 -8.76 3.33
C GLN A 114 -9.96 -7.80 3.28
N ILE A 115 -9.25 -7.62 4.40
CA ILE A 115 -8.10 -6.73 4.53
C ILE A 115 -7.18 -7.27 5.62
N CYS A 116 -5.87 -7.17 5.39
CA CYS A 116 -4.88 -7.38 6.43
C CYS A 116 -3.75 -6.37 6.32
N GLN A 117 -3.08 -6.15 7.45
CA GLN A 117 -1.85 -5.38 7.55
C GLN A 117 -0.72 -6.23 8.15
N THR A 118 0.51 -5.75 8.01
CA THR A 118 1.71 -6.33 8.62
C THR A 118 2.29 -5.39 9.68
N GLU A 119 3.24 -5.88 10.47
CA GLU A 119 4.12 -5.02 11.25
C GLU A 119 5.12 -4.29 10.33
N GLU A 120 5.82 -3.31 10.90
CA GLU A 120 6.73 -2.42 10.19
C GLU A 120 8.10 -2.32 10.87
N ILE A 121 9.13 -2.10 10.07
CA ILE A 121 10.49 -1.74 10.48
C ILE A 121 10.63 -0.24 10.25
N TRP A 122 10.72 0.54 11.32
CA TRP A 122 10.85 1.98 11.21
C TRP A 122 12.34 2.34 11.14
N MET A 123 12.71 3.11 10.12
CA MET A 123 14.08 3.54 9.86
C MET A 123 14.11 5.06 9.82
N ARG A 124 15.02 5.67 10.57
CA ARG A 124 15.26 7.11 10.56
C ARG A 124 16.76 7.36 10.47
N ASN A 125 17.20 8.10 9.45
CA ASN A 125 18.62 8.38 9.19
C ASN A 125 19.49 7.10 9.14
N GLY A 126 18.98 6.03 8.52
CA GLY A 126 19.67 4.74 8.44
C GLY A 126 19.69 3.91 9.74
N LEU A 127 19.10 4.41 10.82
CA LEU A 127 19.02 3.72 12.11
C LEU A 127 17.61 3.17 12.36
N ARG A 128 17.53 1.98 12.94
CA ARG A 128 16.27 1.40 13.37
C ARG A 128 15.69 2.21 14.51
N TRP A 129 14.43 2.61 14.36
CA TRP A 129 13.62 3.26 15.38
C TRP A 129 12.59 2.26 15.90
N ASN A 130 12.46 2.14 17.22
CA ASN A 130 11.49 1.22 17.80
C ASN A 130 10.14 1.94 18.00
N PRO A 131 9.03 1.37 17.49
CA PRO A 131 7.71 1.91 17.76
C PRO A 131 7.41 1.83 19.27
N LYS A 132 6.75 2.86 19.79
CA LYS A 132 6.25 2.89 21.17
C LYS A 132 4.99 2.02 21.31
N ASN A 133 4.62 1.64 22.54
CA ASN A 133 3.43 0.81 22.83
C ASN A 133 2.13 1.30 22.17
N HIS A 134 1.94 2.62 22.03
CA HIS A 134 0.75 3.19 21.38
C HIS A 134 0.74 3.08 19.86
N HIS A 135 1.79 2.55 19.23
CA HIS A 135 1.82 2.19 17.81
C HIS A 135 1.51 0.70 17.59
N ARG A 136 1.16 -0.04 18.64
CA ARG A 136 0.81 -1.45 18.52
C ARG A 136 -0.39 -1.57 17.58
N LYS A 137 -0.21 -2.35 16.52
CA LYS A 137 -1.25 -2.54 15.51
C LYS A 137 -2.40 -3.37 16.07
N PRO A 138 -3.66 -2.95 15.86
CA PRO A 138 -4.80 -3.72 16.30
C PRO A 138 -5.17 -4.79 15.25
N SER A 139 -5.98 -5.77 15.66
CA SER A 139 -6.49 -6.85 14.81
C SER A 139 -7.95 -7.15 15.15
N GLY A 140 -8.73 -7.63 14.18
CA GLY A 140 -10.15 -7.92 14.32
C GLY A 140 -11.01 -6.66 14.23
N ARG A 141 -12.09 -6.59 15.02
CA ARG A 141 -12.95 -5.40 15.11
C ARG A 141 -12.26 -4.33 15.95
N CYS A 142 -11.52 -3.44 15.28
CA CYS A 142 -10.59 -2.52 15.92
C CYS A 142 -10.94 -1.03 15.80
N PHE A 143 -12.18 -0.70 15.40
CA PHE A 143 -12.59 0.69 15.18
C PHE A 143 -12.25 1.64 16.33
N GLU A 144 -12.52 1.26 17.58
CA GLU A 144 -12.23 2.08 18.76
C GLU A 144 -10.74 2.41 18.89
N ALA A 145 -9.86 1.42 18.63
CA ALA A 145 -8.42 1.64 18.63
C ALA A 145 -7.98 2.54 17.47
N LEU A 146 -8.65 2.46 16.32
CA LEU A 146 -8.37 3.34 15.19
C LEU A 146 -8.80 4.78 15.48
N LEU A 147 -9.92 5.02 16.19
CA LEU A 147 -10.35 6.39 16.54
C LEU A 147 -9.30 7.17 17.33
N GLU A 148 -8.47 6.49 18.12
CA GLU A 148 -7.42 7.15 18.89
C GLU A 148 -6.25 7.59 18.00
N ARG A 149 -5.90 6.78 16.99
CA ARG A 149 -4.68 6.94 16.17
C ARG A 149 -4.80 6.23 14.82
N CYS A 150 -4.15 6.78 13.80
CA CYS A 150 -3.89 6.05 12.56
C CYS A 150 -2.86 4.92 12.81
N LEU A 151 -3.34 3.69 12.98
CA LEU A 151 -2.52 2.50 13.29
C LEU A 151 -2.40 1.54 12.09
N VAL A 152 -2.89 1.95 10.92
CA VAL A 152 -2.82 1.21 9.67
C VAL A 152 -2.10 2.10 8.67
N SER A 153 -1.00 1.62 8.08
CA SER A 153 -0.31 2.34 7.03
C SER A 153 -0.70 1.80 5.66
N PRO A 154 -0.80 2.63 4.61
CA PRO A 154 -1.03 2.18 3.24
C PRO A 154 -0.03 1.10 2.82
N SER A 155 1.27 1.34 3.04
CA SER A 155 2.35 0.42 2.68
C SER A 155 2.23 -0.98 3.29
N ALA A 156 1.55 -1.13 4.44
CA ALA A 156 1.38 -2.42 5.10
C ALA A 156 0.15 -3.21 4.63
N VAL A 157 -0.77 -2.60 3.89
CA VAL A 157 -2.09 -3.18 3.60
C VAL A 157 -2.12 -4.01 2.33
N VAL A 158 -2.87 -5.12 2.40
CA VAL A 158 -3.51 -5.77 1.25
C VAL A 158 -5.00 -5.83 1.53
N LEU A 159 -5.83 -5.39 0.59
CA LEU A 159 -7.28 -5.38 0.72
C LEU A 159 -7.98 -5.91 -0.53
N HIS A 160 -9.19 -6.45 -0.34
CA HIS A 160 -10.05 -6.89 -1.42
C HIS A 160 -10.75 -5.67 -2.04
N ARG A 161 -10.75 -5.54 -3.37
CA ARG A 161 -11.29 -4.35 -4.05
C ARG A 161 -12.73 -3.98 -3.66
N ASN A 162 -13.58 -4.98 -3.43
CA ASN A 162 -14.98 -4.77 -3.00
C ASN A 162 -15.11 -4.03 -1.66
N LEU A 163 -14.06 -3.92 -0.83
CA LEU A 163 -14.12 -3.04 0.33
C LEU A 163 -14.28 -1.59 -0.10
N LEU A 164 -13.54 -1.14 -1.11
CA LEU A 164 -13.62 0.22 -1.62
C LEU A 164 -14.97 0.49 -2.31
N GLU A 165 -15.59 -0.51 -2.93
CA GLU A 165 -16.96 -0.40 -3.45
C GLU A 165 -18.00 -0.16 -2.33
N GLN A 166 -17.75 -0.70 -1.13
CA GLN A 166 -18.66 -0.56 0.02
C GLN A 166 -18.46 0.73 0.81
N VAL A 167 -17.21 1.18 0.94
CA VAL A 167 -16.88 2.33 1.81
C VAL A 167 -16.50 3.60 1.06
N GLY A 168 -16.22 3.51 -0.25
CA GLY A 168 -15.65 4.58 -1.06
C GLY A 168 -14.12 4.53 -1.12
N ASN A 169 -13.54 5.22 -2.10
CA ASN A 169 -12.08 5.32 -2.27
C ASN A 169 -11.44 6.31 -1.28
N PHE A 170 -10.18 6.73 -1.52
CA PHE A 170 -9.57 7.82 -0.76
C PHE A 170 -10.32 9.13 -1.04
N ASP A 171 -10.57 9.94 -0.01
CA ASP A 171 -11.19 11.26 -0.19
C ASP A 171 -10.15 12.23 -0.76
N GLU A 172 -10.42 12.76 -1.95
CA GLU A 172 -9.54 13.70 -2.66
C GLU A 172 -9.62 15.12 -2.09
N ASN A 173 -10.59 15.41 -1.22
CA ASN A 173 -10.73 16.71 -0.57
C ASN A 173 -9.95 16.81 0.76
N LEU A 174 -9.38 15.70 1.25
CA LEU A 174 -8.55 15.69 2.45
C LEU A 174 -7.09 15.99 2.10
N PRO A 175 -6.52 17.10 2.61
CA PRO A 175 -5.12 17.46 2.33
C PRO A 175 -4.10 16.58 3.08
N ALA A 176 -4.56 15.89 4.13
CA ALA A 176 -3.78 14.94 4.93
C ALA A 176 -4.75 13.99 5.65
N CYS A 177 -4.21 12.87 6.15
CA CYS A 177 -4.97 11.84 6.86
C CYS A 177 -6.06 11.18 5.99
N GLU A 178 -5.89 11.20 4.68
CA GLU A 178 -6.75 10.54 3.70
C GLU A 178 -6.79 9.02 3.90
N ASP A 179 -5.66 8.45 4.33
CA ASP A 179 -5.52 7.05 4.68
C ASP A 179 -6.25 6.73 5.98
N TYR A 180 -6.09 7.59 6.99
CA TYR A 180 -6.75 7.45 8.27
C TYR A 180 -8.28 7.46 8.14
N ASP A 181 -8.84 8.38 7.35
CA ASP A 181 -10.26 8.39 7.01
C ASP A 181 -10.71 7.05 6.40
N LEU A 182 -9.96 6.54 5.41
CA LEU A 182 -10.28 5.26 4.78
C LEU A 182 -10.26 4.10 5.79
N TRP A 183 -9.25 4.05 6.66
CA TRP A 183 -9.14 2.99 7.67
C TRP A 183 -10.25 3.06 8.71
N LEU A 184 -10.71 4.26 9.09
CA LEU A 184 -11.87 4.44 9.97
C LEU A 184 -13.15 3.92 9.30
N ARG A 185 -13.39 4.29 8.03
CA ARG A 185 -14.56 3.82 7.29
C ARG A 185 -14.57 2.30 7.12
N ILE A 186 -13.41 1.69 6.84
CA ILE A 186 -13.26 0.23 6.78
C ILE A 186 -13.46 -0.40 8.15
N GLY A 187 -12.71 0.05 9.17
CA GLY A 187 -12.71 -0.53 10.51
C GLY A 187 -14.05 -0.44 11.23
N TRP A 188 -14.88 0.56 10.88
CA TRP A 188 -16.26 0.67 11.36
C TRP A 188 -17.13 -0.52 10.93
N ARG A 189 -16.90 -1.05 9.73
CA ARG A 189 -17.77 -2.07 9.11
C ARG A 189 -17.16 -3.46 9.04
N HIS A 190 -15.84 -3.56 8.96
CA HIS A 190 -15.12 -4.79 8.69
C HIS A 190 -13.96 -5.02 9.68
N PRO A 191 -13.68 -6.29 10.04
CA PRO A 191 -12.47 -6.61 10.79
C PRO A 191 -11.22 -6.39 9.94
N ILE A 192 -10.14 -5.94 10.57
CA ILE A 192 -8.81 -5.79 9.94
C ILE A 192 -7.88 -6.86 10.48
N GLY A 193 -7.33 -7.70 9.60
CA GLY A 193 -6.34 -8.70 9.97
C GLY A 193 -4.98 -8.10 10.30
N LEU A 194 -4.24 -8.75 11.19
CA LEU A 194 -2.83 -8.45 11.45
C LEU A 194 -2.01 -9.72 11.26
N LEU A 195 -1.12 -9.70 10.27
CA LEU A 195 -0.01 -10.64 10.17
C LEU A 195 1.15 -10.06 11.00
N PRO A 196 1.50 -10.64 12.17
CA PRO A 196 2.45 -10.03 13.11
C PRO A 196 3.92 -10.22 12.69
N GLU A 197 4.23 -9.90 11.44
CA GLU A 197 5.55 -9.99 10.84
C GLU A 197 5.98 -8.61 10.29
N PRO A 198 7.22 -8.15 10.55
CA PRO A 198 7.67 -6.84 10.11
C PRO A 198 8.11 -6.89 8.64
N LEU A 199 7.16 -6.67 7.73
CA LEU A 199 7.32 -6.91 6.29
C LEU A 199 7.42 -5.64 5.45
N VAL A 200 7.34 -4.47 6.08
CA VAL A 200 7.49 -3.14 5.47
C VAL A 200 8.61 -2.39 6.14
N ILE A 201 9.46 -1.72 5.37
CA ILE A 201 10.46 -0.78 5.87
C ILE A 201 9.93 0.63 5.64
N LYS A 202 9.57 1.31 6.73
CA LYS A 202 9.16 2.72 6.74
C LYS A 202 10.42 3.57 6.84
N ARG A 203 10.73 4.38 5.83
CA ARG A 203 11.94 5.24 5.84
C ARG A 203 11.65 6.71 6.17
N GLY A 204 10.37 7.07 6.22
CA GLY A 204 9.89 8.41 6.57
C GLY A 204 9.22 8.44 7.93
N GLY A 205 9.53 9.49 8.68
CA GLY A 205 8.75 10.04 9.79
C GLY A 205 8.58 11.53 9.57
#